data_AF-A0A662J8Y1-F1
#
_entry.id   AF-A0A662J8Y1-F1
#
_cell.length_a   1.000
_cell.length_b   1.000
_cell.length_c   1.000
_cell.angle_alpha   90.00
_cell.angle_beta   90.00
_cell.angle_gamma   90.00
#
_symmetry.space_group_name_H-M   'P 1'
#
loop_
_entity.id
_entity.type
_entity.pdbx_description
1 polymer ?
#
loop_
_entity_poly.entity_id
_entity_poly.type
_entity_poly.pdbx_seq_one_letter_code
_entity_poly.pdbx_strand_id
1 'polypeptide(L)' 'MDPLERAGVKLAPYAFLCRDFMAEGGYRQVTAVVAPVRVYADEESATVVEWECNHGEACLNSPCRYSKASRRTS' A
#
# COMPACT_ATOMS: atom_id res chain seq x y z
N MET A 1 -1.45 -17.78 -17.31
CA MET A 1 -1.94 -16.39 -17.40
C MET A 1 -2.63 -16.08 -16.09
N ASP A 2 -2.28 -14.96 -15.47
CA ASP A 2 -2.89 -14.51 -14.22
C ASP A 2 -4.41 -14.24 -14.46
N PRO A 3 -5.31 -14.65 -13.54
CA PRO A 3 -6.75 -14.41 -13.68
C PRO A 3 -7.12 -12.93 -13.92
N LEU A 4 -6.34 -12.00 -13.37
CA LEU A 4 -6.54 -10.55 -13.53
C LEU A 4 -6.14 -10.08 -14.94
N GLU A 5 -5.06 -10.63 -15.50
CA GLU A 5 -4.68 -10.34 -16.89
C GLU A 5 -5.76 -10.80 -17.88
N ARG A 6 -6.37 -11.98 -17.65
CA ARG A 6 -7.51 -12.46 -18.44
C ARG A 6 -8.75 -11.59 -18.32
N ALA A 7 -8.95 -10.94 -17.16
CA ALA A 7 -10.06 -10.02 -16.93
C ALA A 7 -9.78 -8.59 -17.44
N GLY A 8 -8.60 -8.34 -18.04
CA GLY A 8 -8.20 -7.00 -18.48
C GLY A 8 -7.87 -6.03 -17.33
N VAL A 9 -7.69 -6.54 -16.10
CA VAL A 9 -7.35 -5.75 -14.93
C VAL A 9 -5.86 -5.46 -14.94
N LYS A 10 -5.49 -4.20 -15.23
CA LYS A 10 -4.09 -3.76 -15.21
C LYS A 10 -3.71 -3.30 -13.80
N LEU A 11 -3.04 -4.16 -13.05
CA LEU A 11 -2.37 -3.75 -11.82
C LEU A 11 -1.10 -2.97 -12.16
N ALA A 12 -1.03 -1.70 -11.77
CA ALA A 12 0.13 -0.86 -12.01
C ALA A 12 0.44 -0.01 -10.77
N PRO A 13 1.72 0.29 -10.49
CA PRO A 13 2.08 1.28 -9.50
C PRO A 13 1.50 2.66 -9.85
N TYR A 14 1.12 3.42 -8.83
CA TYR A 14 0.65 4.79 -8.98
C TYR A 14 1.39 5.73 -8.03
N ALA A 15 1.87 6.85 -8.56
CA ALA A 15 2.59 7.88 -7.83
C ALA A 15 1.66 9.06 -7.52
N PHE A 16 1.68 9.56 -6.29
CA PHE A 16 0.88 10.70 -5.86
C PHE A 16 1.55 11.48 -4.73
N LEU A 17 1.01 12.66 -4.46
CA LEU A 17 1.46 13.51 -3.36
C LEU A 17 0.75 13.12 -2.06
N CYS A 18 1.48 12.52 -1.12
CA CYS A 18 0.97 12.20 0.22
C CYS A 18 1.14 13.42 1.13
N ARG A 19 0.03 13.95 1.66
CA ARG A 19 0.03 15.14 2.54
C ARG A 19 0.09 14.79 4.02
N ASP A 20 -0.27 13.55 4.37
CA ASP A 20 -0.42 13.08 5.75
C ASP A 20 0.71 12.12 6.16
N PHE A 21 1.85 12.15 5.48
CA PHE A 21 3.01 11.38 5.91
C PHE A 21 3.52 11.95 7.24
N MET A 22 3.67 11.10 8.25
CA MET A 22 4.16 11.49 9.59
C MET A 22 5.53 10.84 9.83
N ALA A 23 6.53 11.65 10.18
CA ALA A 23 7.81 11.20 10.72
C ALA A 23 8.01 11.71 12.15
N GLU A 24 9.15 11.45 12.76
CA GLU A 24 9.48 11.89 14.13
C GLU A 24 9.32 13.42 14.33
N GLY A 25 9.59 14.21 13.28
CA GLY A 25 9.40 15.66 13.29
C GLY A 25 7.97 16.16 13.01
N GLY A 26 6.99 15.26 12.91
CA GLY A 26 5.59 15.57 12.60
C GLY A 26 5.19 15.34 11.14
N TYR A 27 4.10 15.98 10.73
CA TYR A 27 3.54 15.86 9.38
C TYR A 27 4.39 16.58 8.34
N ARG A 28 4.62 15.92 7.20
CA ARG A 28 5.27 16.51 6.03
C ARG A 28 4.70 15.93 4.74
N GLN A 29 4.87 16.69 3.66
CA GLN A 29 4.47 16.26 2.32
C GLN A 29 5.58 15.44 1.64
N VAL A 30 5.23 14.30 1.05
CA VAL A 30 6.18 13.45 0.30
C VAL A 30 5.54 12.93 -0.99
N THR A 31 6.36 12.59 -1.98
CA THR A 31 5.88 11.78 -3.11
C THR A 31 5.82 10.32 -2.68
N ALA A 32 4.65 9.71 -2.77
CA ALA A 32 4.41 8.32 -2.44
C ALA A 32 4.11 7.52 -3.70
N VAL A 33 4.58 6.26 -3.72
CA VAL A 33 4.25 5.28 -4.76
C VAL A 33 3.56 4.12 -4.06
N VAL A 34 2.35 3.78 -4.51
CA VAL A 34 1.61 2.59 -4.08
C VAL A 34 1.67 1.55 -5.20
N ALA A 35 2.08 0.33 -4.86
CA ALA A 35 2.29 -0.76 -5.81
C ALA A 35 1.67 -2.08 -5.28
N PRO A 36 1.21 -2.97 -6.17
CA PRO A 36 0.79 -4.31 -5.78
C PRO A 36 2.04 -5.11 -5.40
N VAL A 37 2.02 -5.78 -4.24
CA VAL A 37 3.16 -6.60 -3.76
C VAL A 37 2.86 -8.09 -3.73
N ARG A 38 1.58 -8.46 -3.68
CA ARG A 38 1.14 -9.85 -3.72
C ARG A 38 -0.24 -9.94 -4.35
N VAL A 39 -0.42 -10.97 -5.17
CA VAL A 39 -1.72 -11.38 -5.72
C VAL A 39 -1.93 -12.84 -5.34
N TYR A 40 -3.06 -13.16 -4.71
CA TYR A 40 -3.39 -14.52 -4.30
C TYR A 40 -4.90 -14.74 -4.31
N ALA A 41 -5.33 -16.00 -4.30
CA ALA A 41 -6.73 -16.36 -4.08
C ALA A 41 -6.95 -16.61 -2.58
N ASP A 42 -8.04 -16.09 -2.01
CA ASP A 42 -8.45 -16.43 -0.64
C ASP A 42 -9.23 -17.76 -0.58
N GLU A 43 -9.70 -18.11 0.62
CA GLU A 43 -10.44 -19.36 0.88
C GLU A 43 -11.77 -19.45 0.12
N GLU A 44 -12.33 -18.31 -0.30
CA GLU A 44 -13.57 -18.21 -1.07
C GLU A 44 -13.30 -18.08 -2.58
N SER A 45 -12.06 -18.29 -3.03
CA SER A 45 -11.61 -18.12 -4.42
C SER A 45 -11.71 -16.69 -4.96
N ALA A 46 -11.82 -15.68 -4.07
CA ALA A 46 -11.72 -14.29 -4.49
C ALA A 46 -10.26 -13.91 -4.73
N THR A 47 -10.00 -13.09 -5.76
CA THR A 47 -8.66 -12.57 -6.02
C THR A 47 -8.37 -11.40 -5.09
N VAL A 48 -7.40 -11.56 -4.22
CA VAL A 48 -6.93 -10.54 -3.29
C VAL A 48 -5.63 -9.93 -3.83
N VAL A 49 -5.55 -8.59 -3.77
CA VAL A 49 -4.36 -7.83 -4.12
C VAL A 49 -3.89 -7.05 -2.90
N GLU A 50 -2.71 -7.40 -2.40
CA GLU A 50 -2.03 -6.63 -1.36
C GLU A 50 -1.27 -5.48 -1.99
N TRP A 51 -1.46 -4.28 -1.44
CA TRP A 51 -0.84 -3.04 -1.90
C TRP A 51 0.02 -2.43 -0.81
N GLU A 52 1.19 -1.91 -1.18
CA GLU A 52 2.10 -1.24 -0.27
C GLU A 52 2.57 0.11 -0.79
N CYS A 53 2.82 1.03 0.16
CA CYS A 53 3.44 2.32 -0.09
C CYS A 53 4.96 2.23 0.13
N ASN A 54 5.75 2.88 -0.72
CA ASN A 54 7.22 2.94 -0.60
C ASN A 54 7.73 3.61 0.69
N HIS A 55 6.87 4.31 1.43
CA HIS A 55 7.18 4.92 2.73
C HIS A 55 6.64 4.14 3.94
N GLY A 56 6.04 2.96 3.75
CA GLY A 56 5.25 2.27 4.78
C GLY A 56 5.96 2.07 6.12
N GLU A 57 7.23 1.66 6.11
CA GLU A 57 8.05 1.45 7.32
C GLU A 57 8.48 2.74 8.01
N ALA A 58 8.49 3.87 7.28
CA ALA A 58 8.93 5.17 7.79
C ALA A 58 7.77 6.09 8.21
N CYS A 59 6.53 5.70 7.89
CA CYS A 59 5.34 6.49 8.19
C CYS A 59 4.81 6.13 9.57
N LEU A 60 4.78 7.08 10.49
CA LEU A 60 4.24 6.94 11.85
C LEU A 60 2.73 7.23 11.93
N ASN A 61 2.10 7.57 10.80
CA ASN A 61 0.69 7.97 10.78
C ASN A 61 -0.22 6.74 11.00
N SER A 62 -0.71 6.56 12.23
CA SER A 62 -1.44 5.34 12.63
C SER A 62 -2.72 5.02 11.83
N PRO A 63 -3.51 6.01 11.36
CA PRO A 63 -4.67 5.74 10.50
C PRO A 63 -4.29 5.37 9.06
N CYS A 64 -3.04 5.55 8.63
CA CYS A 64 -2.63 5.24 7.26
C CYS A 64 -2.63 3.73 7.05
N ARG A 65 -3.47 3.22 6.13
CA ARG A 65 -3.55 1.79 5.81
C ARG A 65 -2.25 1.17 5.27
N TYR A 66 -1.31 2.00 4.82
CA TYR A 66 -0.01 1.57 4.31
C TYR A 66 1.13 1.79 5.32
N SER A 67 0.86 2.42 6.47
CA SER A 67 1.81 2.52 7.57
C SER A 67 2.03 1.14 8.17
N LYS A 68 3.30 0.75 8.26
CA LYS A 68 3.76 -0.46 8.95
C LYS A 68 4.41 -0.13 10.30
N ALA A 69 4.92 1.08 10.48
CA ALA A 69 5.57 1.49 11.73
C ALA A 69 4.58 1.48 12.90
N SER A 70 3.37 1.99 12.69
CA SER A 70 2.33 2.05 13.72
C SER A 70 1.66 0.70 14.02
N ARG A 71 1.82 -0.29 13.14
CA ARG A 71 1.24 -1.65 13.30
C ARG A 71 2.14 -2.60 14.09
N ARG A 72 3.43 -2.28 14.26
CA ARG A 72 4.36 -3.08 15.06
C ARG A 72 4.13 -2.96 16.58
N THR A 73 3.37 -1.96 17.01
CA THR A 73 3.14 -1.63 18.41
C THR A 73 1.76 -2.06 18.93
N SER A 74 0.99 -2.84 18.15
CA SER A 74 -0.33 -3.36 18.53
C SER A 74 -0.33 -4.86 18.67
#